data_AF-A0A387GYQ7-F1
#
_entry.id   AF-A0A387GYQ7-F1
#
_cell.length_a   1.000
_cell.length_b   1.000
_cell.length_c   1.000
_cell.angle_alpha   90.00
_cell.angle_beta   90.00
_cell.angle_gamma   90.00
#
_symmetry.space_group_name_H-M   'P 1'
#
loop_
_entity.id
_entity.type
_entity.pdbx_description
1 polymer ?
#
loop_
_entity_poly.entity_id
_entity_poly.type
_entity_poly.pdbx_seq_one_letter_code
_entity_poly.pdbx_strand_id
1 'polypeptide(L)'
;MFDNSIAYAKRTAPVSRSFVAFLALFPLWWLLLYVFYRFPGIDLLVARSVFTATPCASATLPDKVCGTFALARNPLFEIVRDVTLALPYIAAVTLIATLISSWRKHGTHWRTPKTDRYVAALISLSIGCGFIVNTLLKSYSGRPRPRSTDLFGGSHDFVQAGSFAGRCLGNCSFISGEASSGGWLLCLILLLPPRLRLRLGIPLAIVSIMMPVMRVMTGAHYLSDAVLGWLLSLVVFAAAMAVIDFLRSARSTQS
;
A
#
# COMPACT_ATOMS: atom_id res chain seq x y z
N MET A 1 -29.39 -51.42 24.09
CA MET A 1 -29.84 -50.19 24.77
C MET A 1 -28.73 -49.16 24.59
N PHE A 2 -29.09 -48.00 24.06
CA PHE A 2 -28.24 -46.94 23.52
C PHE A 2 -27.17 -46.44 24.49
N ASP A 3 -25.97 -46.12 23.99
CA ASP A 3 -25.59 -44.71 23.77
C ASP A 3 -24.32 -44.60 22.90
N ASN A 4 -24.50 -44.27 21.63
CA ASN A 4 -23.44 -43.80 20.73
C ASN A 4 -23.41 -42.28 20.82
N SER A 5 -22.90 -41.74 21.93
CA SER A 5 -22.61 -40.31 22.02
C SER A 5 -21.26 -40.05 21.36
N ILE A 6 -21.24 -40.06 20.02
CA ILE A 6 -20.18 -39.40 19.27
C ILE A 6 -20.30 -37.93 19.62
N ALA A 7 -19.52 -37.51 20.62
CA ALA A 7 -19.23 -36.11 20.86
C ALA A 7 -18.64 -35.57 19.56
N TYR A 8 -19.48 -34.93 18.76
CA TYR A 8 -19.09 -34.10 17.64
C TYR A 8 -18.34 -32.93 18.26
N ALA A 9 -17.07 -33.15 18.61
CA ALA A 9 -16.17 -32.10 19.02
C ALA A 9 -16.11 -31.14 17.83
N LYS A 10 -16.89 -30.06 17.93
CA LYS A 10 -16.86 -28.91 17.03
C LYS A 10 -15.43 -28.38 17.11
N ARG A 11 -14.53 -28.96 16.32
CA ARG A 11 -13.14 -28.56 16.22
C ARG A 11 -13.19 -27.16 15.67
N THR A 12 -13.19 -26.17 16.56
CA THR A 12 -13.04 -24.76 16.20
C THR A 12 -11.75 -24.70 15.41
N ALA A 13 -11.87 -24.56 14.08
CA ALA A 13 -10.70 -24.45 13.23
C ALA A 13 -9.85 -23.30 13.80
N PRO A 14 -8.56 -23.55 14.10
CA PRO A 14 -7.72 -22.51 14.67
C PRO A 14 -7.76 -21.31 13.73
N VAL A 15 -8.09 -20.14 14.27
CA VAL A 15 -8.14 -18.89 13.52
C VAL A 15 -6.82 -18.71 12.79
N SER A 16 -6.86 -18.55 11.46
CA SER A 16 -5.62 -18.48 10.68
C SER A 16 -4.83 -17.22 11.06
N ARG A 17 -3.50 -17.32 11.08
CA ARG A 17 -2.61 -16.18 11.38
C ARG A 17 -2.88 -15.01 10.43
N SER A 18 -3.21 -15.31 9.17
CA SER A 18 -3.58 -14.34 8.14
C SER A 18 -4.86 -13.57 8.51
N PHE A 19 -5.86 -14.27 9.07
CA PHE A 19 -7.10 -13.64 9.51
C PHE A 19 -6.90 -12.75 10.74
N VAL A 20 -6.10 -13.20 11.71
CA VAL A 20 -5.72 -12.34 12.87
C VAL A 20 -4.96 -11.10 12.39
N ALA A 21 -4.02 -11.24 11.47
CA ALA A 21 -3.31 -10.11 10.89
C ALA A 21 -4.27 -9.13 10.18
N PHE A 22 -5.23 -9.63 9.41
CA PHE A 22 -6.26 -8.79 8.80
C PHE A 22 -7.10 -8.06 9.85
N LEU A 23 -7.57 -8.76 10.89
CA LEU A 23 -8.34 -8.17 11.98
C LEU A 23 -7.58 -7.14 12.81
N ALA A 24 -6.24 -7.16 12.79
CA ALA A 24 -5.43 -6.12 13.42
C ALA A 24 -5.16 -4.94 12.47
N LEU A 25 -4.78 -5.22 11.22
CA LEU A 25 -4.39 -4.20 10.25
C LEU A 25 -5.56 -3.37 9.75
N PHE A 26 -6.73 -3.99 9.55
CA PHE A 26 -7.92 -3.31 9.05
C PHE A 26 -8.42 -2.20 10.01
N PRO A 27 -8.67 -2.45 11.31
CA PRO A 27 -9.06 -1.39 12.23
C PRO A 27 -7.93 -0.38 12.46
N LEU A 28 -6.66 -0.81 12.46
CA LEU A 28 -5.53 0.12 12.52
C LEU A 28 -5.54 1.10 11.35
N TRP A 29 -5.84 0.63 10.14
CA TRP A 29 -5.94 1.48 8.95
C TRP A 29 -7.05 2.54 9.12
N TRP A 30 -8.24 2.13 9.56
CA TRP A 30 -9.35 3.05 9.81
C TRP A 30 -9.08 4.02 10.96
N LEU A 31 -8.43 3.55 12.02
CA LEU A 31 -8.01 4.38 13.15
C LEU A 31 -7.03 5.46 12.69
N LEU A 32 -6.02 5.10 11.90
CA LEU A 32 -5.07 6.07 11.34
C LEU A 32 -5.76 7.06 10.40
N LEU A 33 -6.69 6.59 9.56
CA LEU A 33 -7.48 7.49 8.71
C LEU A 33 -8.27 8.48 9.57
N TYR A 34 -8.94 8.01 10.62
CA TYR A 34 -9.67 8.86 11.54
C TYR A 34 -8.76 9.90 12.22
N VAL A 35 -7.58 9.49 12.69
CA VAL A 35 -6.58 10.40 13.28
C VAL A 35 -6.15 11.46 12.28
N PHE A 36 -5.78 11.09 11.06
CA PHE A 36 -5.37 12.06 10.03
C PHE A 36 -6.51 12.98 9.57
N TYR A 37 -7.74 12.47 9.53
CA TYR A 37 -8.92 13.27 9.23
C TYR A 37 -9.19 14.30 10.35
N ARG A 38 -9.11 13.88 11.62
CA ARG A 38 -9.42 14.74 12.78
C ARG A 38 -8.31 15.72 13.14
N PHE A 39 -7.06 15.36 12.81
CA PHE A 39 -5.85 16.13 13.08
C PHE A 39 -5.06 16.39 11.79
N PRO A 40 -5.61 17.15 10.82
CA PRO A 40 -4.96 17.42 9.54
C PRO A 40 -3.66 18.22 9.68
N GLY A 41 -3.43 18.85 10.83
CA GLY A 41 -2.18 19.53 11.16
C GLY A 41 -0.94 18.64 11.08
N ILE A 42 -1.07 17.32 11.25
CA ILE A 42 0.05 16.38 11.10
C ILE A 42 0.59 16.40 9.66
N ASP A 43 -0.33 16.36 8.67
CA ASP A 43 0.03 16.42 7.26
C ASP A 43 0.69 17.75 6.90
N LEU A 44 0.14 18.85 7.42
CA LEU A 44 0.66 20.19 7.18
C LEU A 44 2.03 20.41 7.83
N LEU A 45 2.22 19.92 9.06
CA LEU A 45 3.50 20.02 9.77
C LEU A 45 4.61 19.32 8.99
N VAL A 46 4.35 18.08 8.55
CA VAL A 46 5.32 17.30 7.79
C VAL A 46 5.58 17.94 6.43
N ALA A 47 4.54 18.32 5.68
CA ALA A 47 4.71 18.98 4.39
C ALA A 47 5.49 20.30 4.50
N ARG A 48 5.25 21.11 5.53
CA ARG A 48 6.03 22.33 5.82
C ARG A 48 7.49 22.01 6.16
N SER A 49 7.75 20.96 6.93
CA SER A 49 9.12 20.60 7.31
C SER A 49 10.02 20.22 6.12
N VAL A 50 9.42 19.79 5.00
CA VAL A 50 10.14 19.40 3.78
C VAL A 50 10.00 20.43 2.65
N PHE A 51 9.40 21.58 2.92
CA PHE A 51 9.22 22.67 1.97
C PHE A 51 10.11 23.85 2.34
N THR A 52 10.94 24.30 1.42
CA THR A 52 11.79 25.49 1.58
C THR A 52 11.16 26.64 0.83
N ALA A 53 10.64 27.62 1.57
CA ALA A 53 10.16 28.86 0.98
C ALA A 53 11.33 29.69 0.44
N THR A 54 11.16 30.28 -0.73
CA THR A 54 12.15 31.16 -1.37
C THR A 54 11.45 32.45 -1.81
N PRO A 55 12.15 33.59 -1.84
CA PRO A 55 11.57 34.82 -2.38
C PRO A 55 11.03 34.60 -3.79
N CYS A 56 9.80 35.04 -4.05
CA CYS A 56 9.29 35.09 -5.41
C CYS A 56 10.08 36.13 -6.20
N ALA A 57 10.46 35.82 -7.45
CA ALA A 57 11.03 36.84 -8.33
C ALA A 57 10.01 37.99 -8.53
N SER A 58 10.49 39.23 -8.44
CA SER A 58 9.73 40.47 -8.23
C SER A 58 8.50 40.67 -9.13
N ALA A 59 7.53 41.43 -8.58
CA ALA A 59 6.21 41.79 -9.13
C ALA A 59 5.12 40.70 -9.05
N THR A 60 5.21 39.79 -8.08
CA THR A 60 4.08 38.92 -7.74
C THR A 60 3.20 39.58 -6.68
N LEU A 61 1.89 39.33 -6.79
CA LEU A 61 0.86 39.79 -5.85
C LEU A 61 1.34 39.59 -4.40
N PRO A 62 1.04 40.53 -3.48
CA PRO A 62 1.17 40.24 -2.06
C PRO A 62 0.46 38.92 -1.75
N ASP A 63 1.10 38.06 -0.94
CA ASP A 63 0.64 36.72 -0.52
C ASP A 63 0.94 35.51 -1.42
N LYS A 64 1.70 35.67 -2.51
CA LYS A 64 2.15 34.49 -3.29
C LYS A 64 3.27 33.72 -2.57
N VAL A 65 3.05 32.43 -2.33
CA VAL A 65 4.06 31.51 -1.78
C VAL A 65 4.93 30.96 -2.92
N CYS A 66 6.25 31.12 -2.82
CA CYS A 66 7.22 30.49 -3.71
C CYS A 66 8.18 29.60 -2.90
N GLY A 67 8.60 28.48 -3.49
CA GLY A 67 9.51 27.57 -2.84
C GLY A 67 9.63 26.24 -3.58
N THR A 68 10.34 25.31 -2.96
CA THR A 68 10.52 23.96 -3.49
C THR A 68 10.49 22.94 -2.36
N PHE A 69 9.95 21.76 -2.64
CA PHE A 69 10.10 20.62 -1.76
C PHE A 69 11.53 20.07 -1.84
N ALA A 70 12.03 19.56 -0.72
CA ALA A 70 13.43 19.20 -0.49
C ALA A 70 14.06 18.37 -1.61
N LEU A 71 13.29 17.42 -2.17
CA LEU A 71 13.80 16.49 -3.19
C LEU A 71 13.15 16.65 -4.56
N ALA A 72 12.34 17.69 -4.77
CA ALA A 72 11.56 17.85 -6.01
C ALA A 72 12.40 18.08 -7.27
N ARG A 73 13.67 18.50 -7.15
CA ARG A 73 14.58 18.78 -8.28
C ARG A 73 15.88 17.96 -8.24
N ASN A 74 15.92 16.88 -7.46
CA ASN A 74 17.13 16.10 -7.28
C ASN A 74 17.17 14.91 -8.28
N PRO A 75 18.10 14.89 -9.25
CA PRO A 75 18.14 13.88 -10.31
C PRO A 75 18.45 12.48 -9.78
N LEU A 76 19.22 12.36 -8.69
CA LEU A 76 19.50 11.06 -8.07
C LEU A 76 18.23 10.42 -7.53
N PHE A 77 17.33 11.23 -6.93
CA PHE A 77 16.05 10.75 -6.42
C PHE A 77 15.11 10.32 -7.53
N GLU A 78 15.14 10.96 -8.69
CA GLU A 78 14.36 10.53 -9.86
C GLU A 78 14.82 9.15 -10.34
N ILE A 79 16.13 8.93 -10.47
CA ILE A 79 16.69 7.62 -10.84
C ILE A 79 16.32 6.54 -9.82
N VAL A 80 16.53 6.81 -8.53
CA VAL A 80 16.18 5.87 -7.45
C VAL A 80 14.68 5.56 -7.49
N ARG A 81 13.84 6.57 -7.68
CA ARG A 81 12.40 6.38 -7.82
C ARG A 81 12.08 5.47 -9.00
N ASP A 82 12.64 5.71 -10.18
CA ASP A 82 12.35 4.91 -11.37
C ASP A 82 12.77 3.45 -11.19
N VAL A 83 13.92 3.21 -10.58
CA VAL A 83 14.36 1.86 -10.21
C VAL A 83 13.37 1.22 -9.24
N THR A 84 13.00 1.91 -8.15
CA THR A 84 12.03 1.35 -7.18
C THR A 84 10.65 1.12 -7.76
N LEU A 85 10.23 1.92 -8.74
CA LEU A 85 8.98 1.76 -9.47
C LEU A 85 8.97 0.56 -10.39
N ALA A 86 10.12 0.16 -10.93
CA ALA A 86 10.23 -1.05 -11.75
C ALA A 86 10.09 -2.35 -10.91
N LEU A 87 10.52 -2.33 -9.64
CA LEU A 87 10.57 -3.52 -8.79
C LEU A 87 9.22 -4.25 -8.62
N PRO A 88 8.08 -3.57 -8.35
CA PRO A 88 6.79 -4.23 -8.28
C PRO A 88 6.40 -4.97 -9.56
N TYR A 89 6.70 -4.39 -10.73
CA TYR A 89 6.42 -5.02 -12.03
C TYR A 89 7.31 -6.23 -12.26
N ILE A 90 8.61 -6.13 -11.99
CA ILE A 90 9.55 -7.26 -12.09
C ILE A 90 9.11 -8.40 -11.16
N ALA A 91 8.74 -8.09 -9.92
CA ALA A 91 8.24 -9.06 -8.97
C ALA A 91 6.94 -9.72 -9.44
N ALA A 92 5.98 -8.95 -9.98
CA ALA A 92 4.74 -9.47 -10.52
C ALA A 92 4.99 -10.43 -11.70
N VAL A 93 5.82 -10.04 -12.67
CA VAL A 93 6.22 -10.89 -13.80
C VAL A 93 6.88 -12.17 -13.30
N THR A 94 7.78 -12.07 -12.32
CA THR A 94 8.44 -13.24 -11.71
C THR A 94 7.44 -14.17 -11.05
N LEU A 95 6.48 -13.64 -10.26
CA LEU A 95 5.44 -14.44 -9.62
C LEU A 95 4.56 -15.15 -10.67
N ILE A 96 4.13 -14.45 -11.72
CA ILE A 96 3.34 -15.04 -12.81
C ILE A 96 4.13 -16.16 -13.50
N ALA A 97 5.40 -15.92 -13.85
CA ALA A 97 6.26 -16.92 -14.47
C ALA A 97 6.44 -18.17 -13.59
N THR A 98 6.64 -17.99 -12.28
CA THR A 98 6.75 -19.13 -11.35
C THR A 98 5.45 -19.94 -11.24
N LEU A 99 4.29 -19.28 -11.27
CA LEU A 99 2.99 -19.94 -11.26
C LEU A 99 2.74 -20.71 -12.56
N ILE A 100 3.05 -20.13 -13.72
CA ILE A 100 2.95 -20.79 -15.03
C ILE A 100 3.88 -22.01 -15.07
N SER A 101 5.12 -21.88 -14.60
CA SER A 101 6.07 -23.00 -14.53
C SER A 101 5.57 -24.12 -13.61
N SER A 102 5.03 -23.77 -12.43
CA SER A 102 4.44 -24.73 -11.50
C SER A 102 3.26 -25.47 -12.11
N TRP A 103 2.38 -24.76 -12.82
CA TRP A 103 1.23 -25.32 -13.52
C TRP A 103 1.64 -26.26 -14.66
N ARG A 104 2.59 -25.84 -15.51
CA ARG A 104 3.14 -26.67 -16.59
C ARG A 104 3.77 -27.97 -16.09
N LYS A 105 4.44 -27.93 -14.92
CA LYS A 105 5.13 -29.10 -14.36
C LYS A 105 4.21 -30.07 -13.60
N HIS A 106 3.20 -29.57 -12.88
CA HIS A 106 2.38 -30.40 -11.96
C HIS A 106 0.90 -30.50 -12.35
N GLY A 107 0.48 -29.91 -13.47
CA GLY A 107 -0.89 -30.02 -13.98
C GLY A 107 -1.94 -29.58 -12.96
N THR A 108 -2.94 -30.42 -12.72
CA THR A 108 -4.04 -30.20 -11.76
C THR A 108 -3.58 -30.09 -10.30
N HIS A 109 -2.41 -30.64 -9.95
CA HIS A 109 -1.85 -30.63 -8.60
C HIS A 109 -0.94 -29.42 -8.30
N TRP A 110 -0.94 -28.38 -9.15
CA TRP A 110 -0.08 -27.20 -8.99
C TRP A 110 -0.36 -26.37 -7.72
N ARG A 111 -1.57 -26.45 -7.15
CA ARG A 111 -2.02 -25.65 -6.00
C ARG A 111 -1.45 -26.16 -4.67
N THR A 112 -0.27 -25.68 -4.33
CA THR A 112 0.37 -25.88 -3.01
C THR A 112 0.13 -24.68 -2.08
N PRO A 113 0.32 -24.82 -0.75
CA PRO A 113 0.31 -23.68 0.17
C PRO A 113 1.32 -22.58 -0.21
N LYS A 114 2.40 -22.92 -0.93
CA LYS A 114 3.39 -21.97 -1.43
C LYS A 114 2.84 -21.16 -2.62
N THR A 115 2.27 -21.83 -3.62
CA THR A 115 1.67 -21.15 -4.78
C THR A 115 0.45 -20.32 -4.40
N ASP A 116 -0.27 -20.70 -3.35
CA ASP A 116 -1.38 -19.93 -2.80
C ASP A 116 -0.94 -18.55 -2.31
N ARG A 117 0.23 -18.47 -1.68
CA ARG A 117 0.82 -17.18 -1.27
C ARG A 117 1.19 -16.30 -2.47
N TYR A 118 1.66 -16.90 -3.56
CA TYR A 118 1.96 -16.17 -4.80
C TYR A 118 0.67 -15.64 -5.45
N VAL A 119 -0.40 -16.44 -5.43
CA VAL A 119 -1.72 -16.01 -5.89
C VAL A 119 -2.27 -14.89 -5.01
N ALA A 120 -2.20 -14.99 -3.68
CA ALA A 120 -2.58 -13.90 -2.78
C ALA A 120 -1.79 -12.62 -3.06
N ALA A 121 -0.48 -12.72 -3.30
CA ALA A 121 0.36 -11.58 -3.66
C ALA A 121 -0.16 -10.90 -4.94
N LEU A 122 -0.41 -11.66 -6.01
CA LEU A 122 -0.93 -11.10 -7.27
C LEU A 122 -2.34 -10.51 -7.11
N ILE A 123 -3.25 -11.20 -6.41
CA ILE A 123 -4.60 -10.69 -6.12
C ILE A 123 -4.51 -9.36 -5.38
N SER A 124 -3.66 -9.29 -4.35
CA SER A 124 -3.51 -8.06 -3.56
C SER A 124 -2.89 -6.90 -4.34
N LEU A 125 -1.98 -7.17 -5.29
CA LEU A 125 -1.44 -6.15 -6.19
C LEU A 125 -2.53 -5.61 -7.11
N SER A 126 -3.28 -6.50 -7.77
CA SER A 126 -4.31 -6.13 -8.73
C SER A 126 -5.49 -5.41 -8.07
N ILE A 127 -5.99 -5.95 -6.96
CA ILE A 127 -7.14 -5.37 -6.25
C ILE A 127 -6.72 -4.15 -5.43
N GLY A 128 -5.65 -4.26 -4.63
CA GLY A 128 -5.18 -3.19 -3.75
C GLY A 128 -4.59 -2.02 -4.54
N CYS A 129 -3.41 -2.23 -5.12
CA CYS A 129 -2.69 -1.16 -5.81
C CYS A 129 -3.36 -0.75 -7.12
N GLY A 130 -3.76 -1.73 -7.94
CA GLY A 130 -4.34 -1.48 -9.26
C GLY A 130 -5.74 -0.86 -9.16
N PHE A 131 -6.69 -1.61 -8.62
CA PHE A 131 -8.10 -1.21 -8.64
C PHE A 131 -8.43 -0.18 -7.55
N ILE A 132 -8.24 -0.51 -6.27
CA ILE A 132 -8.66 0.37 -5.15
C ILE A 132 -7.87 1.68 -5.18
N VAL A 133 -6.54 1.62 -5.23
CA VAL A 133 -5.72 2.83 -5.14
C VAL A 133 -5.68 3.58 -6.46
N ASN A 134 -5.26 2.93 -7.55
CA ASN A 134 -4.95 3.65 -8.79
C ASN A 134 -6.19 3.97 -9.63
N THR A 135 -7.21 3.11 -9.63
CA THR A 135 -8.45 3.36 -10.41
C THR A 135 -9.50 4.09 -9.59
N LEU A 136 -9.85 3.62 -8.39
CA LEU A 136 -10.95 4.18 -7.61
C LEU A 136 -10.52 5.45 -6.85
N LEU A 137 -9.61 5.34 -5.89
CA LEU A 137 -9.30 6.46 -4.99
C LEU A 137 -8.65 7.66 -5.71
N LYS A 138 -7.71 7.42 -6.64
CA LYS A 138 -7.08 8.50 -7.40
C LYS A 138 -8.02 9.25 -8.35
N SER A 139 -9.08 8.59 -8.82
CA SER A 139 -10.05 9.21 -9.73
C SER A 139 -11.10 10.02 -8.99
N TYR A 140 -11.46 9.60 -7.77
CA TYR A 140 -12.63 10.16 -7.07
C TYR A 140 -12.30 10.91 -5.78
N SER A 141 -11.09 10.81 -5.20
CA SER A 141 -10.82 11.41 -3.88
C SER A 141 -10.89 12.94 -3.85
N GLY A 142 -10.65 13.64 -4.96
CA GLY A 142 -10.68 15.10 -5.02
C GLY A 142 -9.57 15.81 -4.25
N ARG A 143 -8.75 15.10 -3.47
CA ARG A 143 -7.70 15.67 -2.60
C ARG A 143 -6.50 16.19 -3.41
N PRO A 144 -6.17 17.49 -3.38
CA PRO A 144 -5.00 18.04 -4.04
C PRO A 144 -3.68 17.56 -3.41
N ARG A 145 -2.60 17.55 -4.19
CA ARG A 145 -1.23 17.24 -3.70
C ARG A 145 -0.63 18.44 -2.97
N PRO A 146 0.32 18.25 -2.03
CA PRO A 146 0.97 19.36 -1.33
C PRO A 146 1.52 20.45 -2.26
N ARG A 147 2.28 20.07 -3.29
CA ARG A 147 2.81 21.00 -4.28
C ARG A 147 1.77 21.76 -5.12
N SER A 148 0.51 21.36 -5.02
CA SER A 148 -0.61 21.95 -5.76
C SER A 148 -1.57 22.73 -4.85
N THR A 149 -1.31 22.78 -3.55
CA THR A 149 -2.10 23.59 -2.62
C THR A 149 -1.55 25.00 -2.46
N ASP A 150 -2.44 25.97 -2.23
CA ASP A 150 -2.16 27.36 -1.90
C ASP A 150 -1.07 27.54 -0.83
N LEU A 151 -1.07 26.68 0.20
CA LEU A 151 -0.09 26.65 1.27
C LEU A 151 1.37 26.47 0.81
N PHE A 152 1.59 25.92 -0.38
CA PHE A 152 2.93 25.59 -0.92
C PHE A 152 3.12 26.11 -2.35
N GLY A 153 2.40 27.18 -2.71
CA GLY A 153 2.55 27.86 -4.01
C GLY A 153 1.70 27.28 -5.15
N GLY A 154 0.74 26.41 -4.83
CA GLY A 154 -0.30 25.97 -5.76
C GLY A 154 -1.56 26.84 -5.71
N SER A 155 -2.65 26.34 -6.28
CA SER A 155 -3.92 27.08 -6.44
C SER A 155 -5.13 26.40 -5.80
N HIS A 156 -4.96 25.20 -5.23
CA HIS A 156 -6.06 24.47 -4.60
C HIS A 156 -6.05 24.63 -3.09
N ASP A 157 -7.23 24.59 -2.49
CA ASP A 157 -7.34 24.57 -1.03
C ASP A 157 -6.84 23.22 -0.47
N PHE A 158 -6.24 23.27 0.72
CA PHE A 158 -5.91 22.05 1.45
C PHE A 158 -7.18 21.25 1.78
N VAL A 159 -7.10 19.92 1.63
CA VAL A 159 -8.16 18.99 1.98
C VAL A 159 -7.58 17.88 2.86
N GLN A 160 -8.29 17.59 3.96
CA GLN A 160 -7.94 16.55 4.92
C GLN A 160 -8.09 15.13 4.34
N ALA A 161 -7.34 14.18 4.90
CA ALA A 161 -7.30 12.79 4.44
C ALA A 161 -8.69 12.14 4.46
N GLY A 162 -9.09 11.44 3.40
CA GLY A 162 -10.39 10.77 3.31
C GLY A 162 -11.60 11.69 3.08
N SER A 163 -11.41 13.01 2.96
CA SER A 163 -12.47 13.91 2.51
C SER A 163 -12.56 13.93 0.99
N PHE A 164 -13.80 13.88 0.48
CA PHE A 164 -14.14 13.96 -0.95
C PHE A 164 -14.57 15.38 -1.37
N ALA A 165 -14.38 16.38 -0.50
CA ALA A 165 -14.80 17.76 -0.75
C ALA A 165 -13.82 18.55 -1.66
N GLY A 166 -12.75 17.90 -2.13
CA GLY A 166 -11.71 18.57 -2.90
C GLY A 166 -12.04 18.76 -4.38
N ARG A 167 -11.29 19.66 -5.03
CA ARG A 167 -11.51 20.09 -6.43
C ARG A 167 -10.51 19.48 -7.43
N CYS A 168 -9.70 18.50 -7.02
CA CYS A 168 -8.83 17.80 -7.95
C CYS A 168 -9.66 16.87 -8.85
N LEU A 169 -9.50 17.01 -10.17
CA LEU A 169 -10.33 16.32 -11.17
C LEU A 169 -9.81 14.93 -11.58
N GLY A 170 -8.59 14.56 -11.19
CA GLY A 170 -8.02 13.25 -11.48
C GLY A 170 -6.55 13.12 -11.08
N ASN A 171 -6.07 11.88 -10.91
CA ASN A 171 -4.71 11.58 -10.42
C ASN A 171 -4.37 12.30 -9.11
N CYS A 172 -5.37 12.39 -8.24
CA CYS A 172 -5.33 13.13 -6.99
C CYS A 172 -4.44 12.45 -5.94
N SER A 173 -4.22 13.12 -4.82
CA SER A 173 -3.23 12.72 -3.83
C SER A 173 -3.63 11.49 -3.01
N PHE A 174 -4.92 11.30 -2.74
CA PHE A 174 -5.39 10.30 -1.79
C PHE A 174 -5.80 8.99 -2.52
N ILE A 175 -5.21 7.83 -2.22
CA ILE A 175 -3.95 7.59 -1.51
C ILE A 175 -2.80 7.30 -2.49
N SER A 176 -1.57 7.27 -2.00
CA SER A 176 -0.41 7.16 -2.86
C SER A 176 -0.25 5.76 -3.47
N GLY A 177 -0.33 5.67 -4.80
CA GLY A 177 -0.10 4.43 -5.55
C GLY A 177 1.32 3.89 -5.42
N GLU A 178 2.33 4.76 -5.41
CA GLU A 178 3.73 4.33 -5.22
C GLU A 178 3.98 3.83 -3.80
N ALA A 179 3.38 4.47 -2.80
CA ALA A 179 3.42 3.99 -1.42
C ALA A 179 2.75 2.61 -1.29
N SER A 180 1.59 2.43 -1.93
CA SER A 180 0.89 1.14 -2.00
C SER A 180 1.79 0.05 -2.59
N SER A 181 2.40 0.30 -3.75
CA SER A 181 3.36 -0.65 -4.33
C SER A 181 4.54 -0.96 -3.40
N GLY A 182 5.04 0.03 -2.65
CA GLY A 182 6.03 -0.18 -1.59
C GLY A 182 5.53 -1.13 -0.49
N GLY A 183 4.33 -0.92 0.04
CA GLY A 183 3.72 -1.81 1.03
C GLY A 183 3.51 -3.23 0.51
N TRP A 184 3.15 -3.37 -0.76
CA TRP A 184 3.05 -4.67 -1.41
C TRP A 184 4.41 -5.38 -1.52
N LEU A 185 5.49 -4.66 -1.84
CA LEU A 185 6.85 -5.23 -1.85
C LEU A 185 7.24 -5.79 -0.47
N LEU A 186 6.84 -5.14 0.63
CA LEU A 186 7.08 -5.66 1.99
C LEU A 186 6.45 -7.05 2.19
N CYS A 187 5.24 -7.26 1.67
CA CYS A 187 4.54 -8.54 1.80
C CYS A 187 5.33 -9.69 1.15
N LEU A 188 6.12 -9.40 0.12
CA LEU A 188 6.92 -10.42 -0.57
C LEU A 188 8.02 -11.03 0.32
N ILE A 189 8.39 -10.38 1.43
CA ILE A 189 9.29 -10.96 2.44
C ILE A 189 8.73 -12.28 3.00
N LEU A 190 7.40 -12.41 3.08
CA LEU A 190 6.72 -13.62 3.53
C LEU A 190 6.82 -14.78 2.54
N LEU A 191 7.11 -14.47 1.27
CA LEU A 191 7.31 -15.43 0.20
C LEU A 191 8.73 -15.99 0.15
N LEU A 192 9.68 -15.31 0.80
CA LEU A 192 11.08 -15.73 0.84
C LEU A 192 11.26 -16.99 1.71
N PRO A 193 12.19 -17.88 1.32
CA PRO A 193 12.62 -18.98 2.18
C PRO A 193 13.12 -18.45 3.54
N PRO A 194 12.86 -19.15 4.66
CA PRO A 194 13.24 -18.67 5.99
C PRO A 194 14.72 -18.24 6.11
N ARG A 195 15.63 -19.02 5.51
CA ARG A 195 17.08 -18.75 5.49
C ARG A 195 17.49 -17.45 4.78
N LEU A 196 16.65 -16.95 3.86
CA LEU A 196 16.91 -15.71 3.10
C LEU A 196 16.13 -14.52 3.62
N ARG A 197 15.15 -14.73 4.52
CA ARG A 197 14.20 -13.71 4.93
C ARG A 197 14.87 -12.50 5.56
N LEU A 198 15.91 -12.67 6.36
CA LEU A 198 16.65 -11.54 6.92
C LEU A 198 17.53 -10.86 5.85
N ARG A 199 18.36 -11.65 5.15
CA ARG A 199 19.34 -11.13 4.17
C ARG A 199 18.69 -10.35 3.03
N LEU A 200 17.58 -10.83 2.49
CA LEU A 200 16.86 -10.18 1.40
C LEU A 200 15.68 -9.34 1.89
N GLY A 201 15.14 -9.63 3.08
CA GLY A 201 13.99 -8.89 3.61
C GLY A 201 14.37 -7.52 4.16
N ILE A 202 15.55 -7.36 4.77
CA ILE A 202 16.03 -6.04 5.22
C ILE A 202 16.14 -5.05 4.03
N PRO A 203 16.88 -5.33 2.94
CA PRO A 203 16.95 -4.40 1.82
C PRO A 203 15.59 -4.18 1.16
N LEU A 204 14.74 -5.20 1.07
CA LEU A 204 13.39 -5.07 0.53
C LEU A 204 12.49 -4.18 1.41
N ALA A 205 12.62 -4.26 2.74
CA ALA A 205 11.91 -3.39 3.68
C ALA A 205 12.39 -1.93 3.58
N ILE A 206 13.70 -1.71 3.41
CA ILE A 206 14.26 -0.37 3.19
C ILE A 206 13.67 0.22 1.91
N VAL A 207 13.70 -0.51 0.79
CA VAL A 207 13.10 -0.08 -0.47
C VAL A 207 11.59 0.20 -0.31
N SER A 208 10.88 -0.70 0.37
CA SER A 208 9.44 -0.56 0.65
C SER A 208 9.09 0.74 1.37
N ILE A 209 9.89 1.15 2.35
CA ILE A 209 9.71 2.39 3.12
C ILE A 209 10.21 3.62 2.34
N MET A 210 11.26 3.47 1.55
CA MET A 210 11.82 4.56 0.77
C MET A 210 10.81 5.10 -0.26
N MET A 211 9.99 4.23 -0.86
CA MET A 211 8.96 4.63 -1.82
C MET A 211 7.98 5.70 -1.27
N PRO A 212 7.24 5.48 -0.16
CA PRO A 212 6.40 6.52 0.44
C PRO A 212 7.17 7.75 0.89
N VAL A 213 8.37 7.59 1.45
CA VAL A 213 9.21 8.73 1.89
C VAL A 213 9.52 9.66 0.73
N MET A 214 9.96 9.12 -0.42
CA MET A 214 10.23 9.93 -1.61
C MET A 214 9.00 10.72 -2.07
N ARG A 215 7.78 10.18 -1.91
CA ARG A 215 6.54 10.88 -2.28
C ARG A 215 6.24 12.08 -1.39
N VAL A 216 6.53 11.97 -0.10
CA VAL A 216 6.37 13.08 0.85
C VAL A 216 7.44 14.14 0.59
N MET A 217 8.70 13.74 0.45
CA MET A 217 9.84 14.64 0.27
C MET A 217 9.83 15.42 -1.06
N THR A 218 9.07 14.95 -2.05
CA THR A 218 8.87 15.63 -3.34
C THR A 218 7.59 16.48 -3.37
N GLY A 219 6.86 16.55 -2.26
CA GLY A 219 5.56 17.25 -2.19
C GLY A 219 4.48 16.62 -3.07
N ALA A 220 4.67 15.37 -3.48
CA ALA A 220 3.73 14.66 -4.34
C ALA A 220 2.54 14.09 -3.55
N HIS A 221 2.72 13.83 -2.27
CA HIS A 221 1.69 13.30 -1.37
C HIS A 221 1.86 13.82 0.05
N TYR A 222 0.75 13.97 0.77
CA TYR A 222 0.79 14.21 2.22
C TYR A 222 1.24 12.94 2.97
N LEU A 223 1.66 13.07 4.23
CA LEU A 223 2.12 11.93 5.03
C LEU A 223 1.03 10.86 5.15
N SER A 224 -0.21 11.26 5.41
CA SER A 224 -1.36 10.36 5.51
C SER A 224 -1.59 9.56 4.23
N ASP A 225 -1.48 10.18 3.05
CA ASP A 225 -1.62 9.50 1.75
C ASP A 225 -0.56 8.40 1.58
N ALA A 226 0.65 8.66 2.07
CA ALA A 226 1.78 7.75 1.99
C ALA A 226 1.65 6.59 2.99
N VAL A 227 1.33 6.89 4.26
CA VAL A 227 1.16 5.88 5.32
C VAL A 227 -0.04 4.98 5.04
N LEU A 228 -1.20 5.57 4.71
CA LEU A 228 -2.42 4.81 4.43
C LEU A 228 -2.29 4.01 3.13
N GLY A 229 -1.63 4.55 2.11
CA GLY A 229 -1.31 3.82 0.87
C GLY A 229 -0.47 2.58 1.14
N TRP A 230 0.64 2.75 1.86
CA TRP A 230 1.53 1.65 2.22
C TRP A 230 0.83 0.58 3.07
N LEU A 231 0.09 1.00 4.11
CA LEU A 231 -0.59 0.08 5.01
C LEU A 231 -1.76 -0.66 4.32
N LEU A 232 -2.49 -0.01 3.41
CA LEU A 232 -3.59 -0.65 2.69
C LEU A 232 -3.15 -1.92 1.95
N SER A 233 -1.94 -1.91 1.39
CA SER A 233 -1.41 -3.10 0.71
C SER A 233 -1.23 -4.28 1.67
N LEU A 234 -0.78 -4.03 2.91
CA LEU A 234 -0.68 -5.06 3.94
C LEU A 234 -2.07 -5.60 4.31
N VAL A 235 -3.07 -4.72 4.44
CA VAL A 235 -4.46 -5.08 4.74
C VAL A 235 -5.02 -5.99 3.65
N VAL A 236 -4.92 -5.59 2.38
CA VAL A 236 -5.45 -6.37 1.25
C VAL A 236 -4.70 -7.68 1.07
N PHE A 237 -3.38 -7.70 1.28
CA PHE A 237 -2.60 -8.95 1.26
C PHE A 237 -3.04 -9.92 2.35
N ALA A 238 -3.20 -9.44 3.59
CA ALA A 238 -3.67 -10.25 4.71
C ALA A 238 -5.09 -10.79 4.47
N ALA A 239 -5.98 -9.96 3.90
CA ALA A 239 -7.32 -10.38 3.50
C ALA A 239 -7.28 -11.48 2.42
N ALA A 240 -6.49 -11.30 1.36
CA ALA A 240 -6.35 -12.28 0.29
C ALA A 240 -5.81 -13.62 0.82
N MET A 241 -4.80 -13.57 1.71
CA MET A 241 -4.29 -14.75 2.39
C MET A 241 -5.36 -15.43 3.26
N ALA A 242 -6.11 -14.67 4.06
CA ALA A 242 -7.16 -15.20 4.92
C ALA A 242 -8.28 -15.89 4.13
N VAL A 243 -8.70 -15.30 3.01
CA VAL A 243 -9.69 -15.90 2.10
C VAL A 243 -9.17 -17.21 1.51
N ILE A 244 -7.93 -17.25 1.04
CA ILE A 244 -7.36 -18.49 0.48
C ILE A 244 -7.21 -19.57 1.55
N ASP A 245 -6.76 -19.21 2.76
CA ASP A 245 -6.65 -20.14 3.89
C ASP A 245 -8.02 -20.75 4.25
N PHE A 246 -9.07 -19.92 4.29
CA PHE A 246 -10.45 -20.35 4.54
C PHE A 246 -10.95 -21.32 3.46
N LEU A 247 -10.78 -20.96 2.18
CA LEU A 247 -11.19 -21.79 1.04
C LEU A 247 -10.46 -23.13 1.01
N ARG A 248 -9.18 -23.16 1.41
CA ARG A 248 -8.40 -24.40 1.48
C ARG A 248 -8.88 -25.30 2.63
N SER A 249 -9.15 -24.73 3.80
CA SER A 249 -9.69 -25.47 4.95
C SER A 249 -11.05 -26.11 4.64
N ALA A 250 -11.93 -25.39 3.93
CA ALA A 250 -13.24 -25.90 3.54
C ALA A 250 -13.16 -27.09 2.57
N ARG A 251 -12.15 -27.12 1.68
CA ARG A 251 -11.92 -28.25 0.77
C ARG A 251 -11.40 -29.48 1.50
N SER A 252 -10.51 -29.31 2.47
CA SER A 252 -9.99 -30.44 3.26
C SER A 252 -11.03 -31.10 4.16
N THR A 253 -12.12 -30.41 4.49
CA THR A 253 -13.23 -31.01 5.26
C THR A 253 -14.22 -31.79 4.39
N GLN A 254 -14.14 -31.66 3.06
CA GLN A 254 -15.03 -32.32 2.10
C GLN A 254 -14.40 -33.53 1.40
N SER A 255 -13.07 -33.69 1.51
CA SER A 255 -12.30 -34.85 1.00
C SER A 255 -12.10 -35.89 2.08
#